data_AF-A0A101DIF5-F1
#
_entry.id   AF-A0A101DIF5-F1
#
_cell.length_a   1.000
_cell.length_b   1.000
_cell.length_c   1.000
_cell.angle_alpha   90.00
_cell.angle_beta   90.00
_cell.angle_gamma   90.00
#
_symmetry.space_group_name_H-M   'P 1'
#
loop_
_entity.id
_entity.type
_entity.pdbx_description
1 polymer ?
#
loop_
_entity_poly.entity_id
_entity_poly.type
_entity_poly.pdbx_seq_one_letter_code
_entity_poly.pdbx_strand_id
1 'polypeptide(L)'
;MLSKGRLYNFLRHFIICFGGLFYGFSPLFFLYQCFGLFFELPGVFLHKITTPTGQWWIEINFKHQVFISFWIFLFLISFIYALFNLNNFRPYADSKIKSLPGF
;
A
#
# COMPACT_ATOMS: atom_id res chain seq x y z
N MET A 1 2.98 -19.83 21.04
CA MET A 1 1.72 -19.04 21.07
C MET A 1 2.04 -17.62 21.50
N LEU A 2 1.72 -16.60 20.70
CA LEU A 2 1.88 -15.20 21.12
C LEU A 2 0.84 -14.86 22.20
N SER A 3 1.25 -14.18 23.27
CA SER A 3 0.30 -13.63 24.25
C SER A 3 -0.64 -12.62 23.57
N LYS A 4 -1.88 -12.50 24.04
CA LYS A 4 -2.89 -11.56 23.49
C LYS A 4 -2.34 -10.13 23.28
N GLY A 5 -1.57 -9.61 24.24
CA GLY A 5 -0.95 -8.28 24.14
C GLY A 5 0.07 -8.14 23.02
N ARG A 6 0.92 -9.17 22.82
CA ARG A 6 1.91 -9.20 21.72
C ARG A 6 1.26 -9.35 20.35
N LEU A 7 0.17 -10.13 20.25
CA LEU A 7 -0.59 -10.26 19.00
C LEU A 7 -1.27 -8.94 18.62
N TYR A 8 -1.91 -8.27 19.58
CA TYR A 8 -2.49 -6.94 19.35
C TYR A 8 -1.43 -5.95 18.89
N ASN A 9 -0.27 -5.94 19.56
CA ASN A 9 0.80 -5.03 19.20
C ASN A 9 1.36 -5.32 17.80
N PHE A 10 1.57 -6.61 17.46
CA PHE A 10 1.95 -7.03 16.11
C PHE A 10 1.00 -6.47 15.05
N LEU A 11 -0.31 -6.70 15.22
CA LEU A 11 -1.33 -6.23 14.27
C LEU A 11 -1.35 -4.71 14.17
N ARG A 12 -1.22 -4.00 15.30
CA ARG A 12 -1.13 -2.54 15.33
C ARG A 12 0.05 -2.02 14.52
N HIS A 13 1.27 -2.53 14.77
CA HIS A 13 2.49 -2.13 14.05
C HIS A 13 2.41 -2.51 12.57
N PHE A 14 1.84 -3.68 12.25
CA PHE A 14 1.64 -4.14 10.89
C PHE A 14 0.70 -3.22 10.11
N ILE A 15 -0.52 -2.96 10.63
CA ILE A 15 -1.54 -2.17 9.94
C ILE A 15 -1.07 -0.73 9.74
N ILE A 16 -0.41 -0.13 10.73
CA ILE A 16 0.09 1.25 10.63
C ILE A 16 1.19 1.35 9.59
N CYS A 17 2.17 0.43 9.61
CA CYS A 17 3.24 0.42 8.62
C CYS A 17 2.71 0.13 7.21
N PHE A 18 1.85 -0.88 7.07
CA PHE A 18 1.24 -1.25 5.80
C PHE A 18 0.39 -0.12 5.22
N GLY A 19 -0.45 0.50 6.06
CA GLY A 19 -1.27 1.65 5.66
C GLY A 19 -0.42 2.85 5.25
N GLY A 20 0.64 3.16 6.01
CA GLY A 20 1.56 4.25 5.69
C GLY A 20 2.31 4.04 4.38
N LEU A 21 2.87 2.83 4.17
CA LEU A 21 3.55 2.49 2.91
C LEU A 21 2.57 2.46 1.74
N PHE A 22 1.39 1.86 1.92
CA PHE A 22 0.36 1.85 0.89
C PHE A 22 -0.04 3.28 0.51
N TYR A 23 -0.29 4.16 1.48
CA TYR A 23 -0.64 5.55 1.23
C TYR A 23 0.47 6.32 0.52
N GLY A 24 1.73 6.12 0.91
CA GLY A 24 2.88 6.82 0.31
C GLY A 24 3.25 6.33 -1.09
N PHE A 25 3.21 5.01 -1.32
CA PHE A 25 3.70 4.41 -2.57
C PHE A 25 2.60 4.18 -3.62
N SER A 26 1.35 3.97 -3.22
CA SER A 26 0.26 3.70 -4.19
C SER A 26 0.06 4.84 -5.19
N PRO A 27 0.07 6.13 -4.81
CA PRO A 27 -0.08 7.21 -5.79
C PRO A 27 0.99 7.16 -6.88
N LEU A 28 2.25 6.95 -6.50
CA LEU A 28 3.37 6.83 -7.45
C LEU A 28 3.22 5.58 -8.33
N PHE A 29 2.81 4.46 -7.73
CA PHE A 29 2.59 3.21 -8.44
C PHE A 29 1.48 3.34 -9.50
N PHE A 30 0.32 3.89 -9.14
CA PHE A 30 -0.78 4.12 -10.07
C PHE A 30 -0.45 5.20 -11.12
N LEU A 31 0.30 6.24 -10.72
CA LEU A 31 0.75 7.26 -11.66
C LEU A 31 1.66 6.66 -12.74
N TYR A 32 2.62 5.81 -12.37
CA TYR A 32 3.45 5.07 -13.33
C TYR A 32 2.60 4.23 -14.29
N GLN A 33 1.55 3.58 -13.79
CA GLN A 33 0.66 2.76 -14.62
C GLN A 33 -0.15 3.60 -15.61
N CYS A 34 -0.61 4.79 -15.20
CA CYS A 34 -1.25 5.74 -16.11
C CYS A 34 -0.27 6.21 -17.20
N PHE A 35 0.95 6.61 -16.83
CA PHE A 35 1.97 6.98 -17.81
C PHE A 35 2.28 5.83 -18.76
N GLY A 36 2.49 4.63 -18.22
CA GLY A 36 2.81 3.47 -19.03
C GLY A 36 1.69 3.05 -19.99
N LEU A 37 0.43 3.34 -19.66
CA LEU A 37 -0.71 3.14 -20.57
C LEU A 37 -0.69 4.10 -21.77
N PHE A 38 -0.15 5.32 -21.62
CA PHE A 38 -0.04 6.31 -22.71
C PHE A 38 1.26 6.20 -23.50
N PHE A 39 2.35 5.78 -22.85
CA PHE A 39 3.70 5.76 -23.42
C PHE A 39 4.24 4.34 -23.68
N GLU A 40 3.39 3.31 -23.58
CA GLU A 40 3.73 1.91 -23.82
C GLU A 40 4.92 1.40 -22.99
N LEU A 41 5.00 1.83 -21.73
CA LEU A 41 6.08 1.44 -20.82
C LEU A 41 5.96 -0.03 -20.38
N PRO A 42 7.07 -0.71 -20.05
CA PRO A 42 7.04 -2.09 -19.58
C PRO A 42 6.42 -2.20 -18.17
N GLY A 43 5.91 -3.39 -17.86
CA GLY A 43 5.41 -3.72 -16.51
C GLY A 43 4.06 -3.07 -16.16
N VAL A 44 3.32 -2.65 -17.18
CA VAL A 44 1.99 -2.04 -17.03
C VAL A 44 0.93 -3.13 -16.96
N PHE A 45 0.14 -3.13 -15.90
CA PHE A 45 -0.98 -4.05 -15.69
C PHE A 45 -2.34 -3.40 -15.97
N LEU A 46 -2.36 -2.09 -16.27
CA LEU A 46 -3.55 -1.42 -16.78
C LEU A 46 -3.64 -1.61 -18.29
N HIS A 47 -4.82 -1.99 -18.77
CA HIS A 47 -5.09 -2.13 -20.19
C HIS A 47 -6.26 -1.23 -20.59
N LYS A 48 -6.09 -0.52 -21.70
CA LYS A 48 -7.18 0.26 -22.30
C LYS A 48 -7.95 -0.66 -23.23
N ILE A 49 -9.24 -0.84 -22.96
CA ILE A 49 -10.16 -1.55 -23.85
C ILE A 49 -10.98 -0.50 -24.59
N THR A 50 -11.06 -0.62 -25.91
CA THR A 50 -11.89 0.24 -26.77
C THR A 50 -12.87 -0.63 -27.55
N THR A 51 -14.15 -0.29 -27.49
CA THR A 51 -15.18 -0.94 -28.31
C THR A 51 -15.23 -0.34 -29.71
N PRO A 52 -15.80 -1.06 -30.70
CA PRO A 52 -16.07 -0.50 -32.03
C PRO A 52 -16.99 0.73 -32.01
N THR A 53 -17.79 0.88 -30.95
CA THR A 53 -18.69 2.02 -30.73
C THR A 53 -18.00 3.26 -30.13
N GLY A 54 -16.68 3.19 -29.90
CA GLY A 54 -15.89 4.30 -29.34
C GLY A 54 -15.96 4.44 -27.81
N GLN A 55 -16.62 3.51 -27.12
CA GLN A 55 -16.57 3.45 -25.66
C GLN A 55 -15.23 2.88 -25.22
N TRP A 56 -14.71 3.37 -24.10
CA TRP A 56 -13.47 2.84 -23.54
C TRP A 56 -13.56 2.75 -22.02
N TRP A 57 -12.84 1.78 -21.47
CA TRP A 57 -12.63 1.64 -20.04
C TRP A 57 -11.23 1.07 -19.78
N ILE A 58 -10.83 1.11 -18.51
CA ILE A 58 -9.55 0.57 -18.05
C ILE A 58 -9.83 -0.77 -17.38
N GLU A 59 -9.13 -1.80 -17.83
CA GLU A 59 -9.09 -3.09 -17.17
C GLU A 59 -7.81 -3.22 -16.34
N ILE A 60 -7.93 -3.80 -15.15
CA ILE A 60 -6.80 -4.06 -14.26
C ILE A 60 -6.48 -5.56 -14.31
N ASN A 61 -5.29 -5.91 -14.78
CA ASN A 61 -4.80 -7.28 -14.68
C ASN A 61 -4.26 -7.57 -13.28
N PHE A 62 -5.14 -8.02 -12.38
CA PHE A 62 -4.80 -8.39 -11.00
C PHE A 62 -3.79 -9.53 -10.89
N LYS A 63 -3.63 -10.34 -11.95
CA LYS A 63 -2.67 -11.46 -11.98
C LYS A 63 -1.29 -11.04 -12.47
N HIS A 64 -1.13 -9.78 -12.88
CA HIS A 64 0.15 -9.29 -13.39
C HIS A 64 1.22 -9.32 -12.30
N GLN A 65 2.42 -9.81 -12.64
CA GLN A 65 3.50 -10.04 -11.67
C GLN A 65 3.88 -8.75 -10.91
N VAL A 66 3.89 -7.59 -11.58
CA VAL A 66 4.19 -6.30 -10.94
C VAL A 66 3.16 -5.93 -9.88
N PHE A 67 1.87 -6.17 -10.14
CA PHE A 67 0.79 -5.92 -9.18
C PHE A 67 0.96 -6.80 -7.94
N ILE A 68 1.18 -8.11 -8.15
CA ILE A 68 1.39 -9.06 -7.05
C ILE A 68 2.64 -8.72 -6.26
N SER A 69 3.75 -8.41 -6.94
CA SER A 69 5.05 -8.11 -6.30
C SER A 69 4.96 -6.86 -5.43
N PHE A 70 4.20 -5.85 -5.84
CA PHE A 70 3.94 -4.65 -5.04
C PHE A 70 3.29 -5.00 -3.69
N TRP A 71 2.20 -5.79 -3.70
CA TRP A 71 1.51 -6.19 -2.48
C TRP A 71 2.37 -7.09 -1.58
N ILE A 72 3.13 -8.02 -2.17
CA ILE A 72 4.06 -8.87 -1.43
C ILE A 72 5.14 -8.01 -0.76
N PHE A 73 5.70 -7.03 -1.47
CA PHE A 73 6.72 -6.14 -0.92
C PHE A 73 6.19 -5.33 0.27
N LEU A 74 5.02 -4.70 0.13
CA LEU A 74 4.38 -3.97 1.21
C LEU A 74 4.10 -4.88 2.42
N PHE A 75 3.58 -6.07 2.16
CA PHE A 75 3.28 -7.06 3.20
C PHE A 75 4.56 -7.48 3.94
N LEU A 76 5.63 -7.85 3.22
CA LEU A 76 6.88 -8.31 3.80
C LEU A 76 7.55 -7.25 4.66
N ILE A 77 7.65 -6.01 4.17
CA ILE A 77 8.26 -4.92 4.96
C ILE A 77 7.44 -4.67 6.22
N SER A 78 6.12 -4.59 6.09
CA SER A 78 5.23 -4.34 7.24
C SER A 78 5.27 -5.50 8.24
N PHE A 79 5.36 -6.73 7.75
CA PHE A 79 5.48 -7.94 8.57
C PHE A 79 6.80 -7.95 9.35
N ILE A 80 7.92 -7.68 8.67
CA ILE A 80 9.25 -7.59 9.29
C ILE A 80 9.26 -6.46 10.33
N TYR A 81 8.75 -5.28 9.99
CA TYR A 81 8.64 -4.14 10.90
C TYR A 81 7.81 -4.47 12.15
N ALA A 82 6.68 -5.15 11.97
CA ALA A 82 5.82 -5.57 13.07
C ALA A 82 6.49 -6.62 13.97
N LEU A 83 7.27 -7.54 13.40
CA LEU A 83 8.06 -8.51 14.17
C LEU A 83 9.10 -7.82 15.06
N PHE A 84 9.85 -6.86 14.51
CA PHE A 84 10.85 -6.11 15.29
C PHE A 84 10.22 -5.25 16.40
N ASN A 85 8.99 -4.80 16.21
CA ASN A 85 8.28 -3.95 17.17
C ASN A 85 7.29 -4.71 18.08
N LEU A 86 7.35 -6.04 18.13
CA LEU A 86 6.44 -6.87 18.94
C LEU A 86 6.32 -6.45 20.41
N ASN A 87 7.42 -5.98 20.99
CA ASN A 87 7.50 -5.60 22.41
C ASN A 87 7.40 -4.08 22.63
N ASN A 88 7.20 -3.30 21.57
CA ASN A 88 7.12 -1.85 21.64
C ASN A 88 5.67 -1.41 21.92
N PHE A 89 5.35 -1.15 23.18
CA PHE A 89 4.03 -0.70 23.62
C PHE A 89 3.89 0.83 23.65
N ARG A 90 4.89 1.57 23.15
CA ARG A 90 4.84 3.02 23.16
C ARG A 90 3.63 3.52 22.33
N PRO A 91 2.95 4.59 22.78
CA PRO A 91 1.91 5.23 21.98
C PRO A 91 2.52 5.84 20.70
N TYR A 92 1.77 5.81 19.59
CA TYR A 92 2.22 6.28 18.28
C TYR A 92 2.08 7.80 18.08
N ALA A 93 1.34 8.46 18.97
CA ALA A 93 1.22 9.90 19.03
C ALA A 93 1.23 10.32 20.51
N ASP A 94 1.94 11.40 20.82
CA ASP A 94 1.63 12.16 22.02
C ASP A 94 0.23 12.76 21.81
N SER A 95 -0.76 12.30 22.57
CA SER A 95 -2.09 12.91 22.63
C SER A 95 -2.07 14.38 23.08
N LYS A 96 -0.89 14.88 23.48
CA LYS A 96 -0.63 16.27 23.89
C LYS A 96 -0.28 17.20 22.73
N ILE A 97 0.10 16.69 21.56
CA ILE A 97 0.36 17.53 20.38
C ILE A 97 -0.97 17.74 19.67
N LYS A 98 -1.69 18.78 20.09
CA LYS A 98 -2.85 19.30 19.35
C LYS A 98 -2.34 19.84 18.02
N SER A 99 -2.93 19.43 16.91
CA SER A 99 -2.78 20.16 15.65
C SER A 99 -3.14 21.62 15.91
N LEU A 100 -2.25 22.53 15.51
CA LEU A 100 -2.58 23.96 15.50
C LEU A 100 -3.77 24.16 14.54
N PRO A 101 -4.78 24.97 14.92
CA PRO A 101 -5.88 25.27 14.02
C PRO A 101 -5.31 25.98 12.78
N GLY A 102 -5.40 25.35 11.61
CA GLY A 102 -4.90 25.89 10.34
C GLY A 102 -4.19 24.92 9.39
N PHE A 103 -3.99 23.66 9.80
CA PHE A 103 -3.62 22.55 8.91
C PHE A 103 -4.78 21.55 8.78
#